data_AF-A0A961JGT6-F1
#
_entry.id   AF-A0A961JGT6-F1
#
_cell.length_a   1.000
_cell.length_b   1.000
_cell.length_c   1.000
_cell.angle_alpha   90.00
_cell.angle_beta   90.00
_cell.angle_gamma   90.00
#
_symmetry.space_group_name_H-M   'P 1'
#
loop_
_entity.id
_entity.type
_entity.pdbx_description
1 polymer ?
#
loop_
_entity_poly.entity_id
_entity_poly.type
_entity_poly.pdbx_seq_one_letter_code
_entity_poly.pdbx_strand_id
1 'polypeptide(L)'
;MGKAVGKTDQPVFYVSPAGTVGVGKLPWSSLADDRLARAKMLANAAPPADCGFAIPVAPARGPVAVHRPVIAYMTADGEVERQDYRPGAAAARVVGPLEEMELAARSRGNGVAFTPSHHATACEYEALWHKVNGGGVKCSNLEASGGGGGLSVTDEMLGSAQRLRWMDERIATLRDGSRRIVLAPVGWLAQPGRLSIDAPLLVHWSLIRRKPLARLLESRGWARQSRHLKTLKLGLIASLDAIYGL
;
A
#
# COMPACT_ATOMS: atom_id res chain seq x y z
N MET A 1 -16.33 20.37 -54.44
CA MET A 1 -17.49 20.20 -53.53
C MET A 1 -17.62 18.72 -53.16
N GLY A 2 -17.09 18.31 -52.01
CA GLY A 2 -17.29 16.96 -51.46
C GLY A 2 -17.86 17.09 -50.06
N LYS A 3 -19.14 16.75 -49.87
CA LYS A 3 -19.79 16.79 -48.56
C LYS A 3 -19.22 15.68 -47.68
N ALA A 4 -18.74 16.05 -46.49
CA ALA A 4 -18.41 15.12 -45.43
C ALA A 4 -19.69 14.37 -45.01
N VAL A 5 -19.67 13.04 -45.18
CA VAL A 5 -20.69 12.13 -44.65
C VAL A 5 -20.58 12.18 -43.13
N GLY A 6 -21.61 12.70 -42.47
CA GLY A 6 -21.69 12.74 -41.01
C GLY A 6 -21.62 11.32 -40.45
N LYS A 7 -20.73 11.12 -39.46
CA LYS A 7 -20.72 9.92 -38.62
C LYS A 7 -22.10 9.77 -38.01
N THR A 8 -22.87 8.78 -38.47
CA THR A 8 -24.06 8.30 -37.79
C THR A 8 -23.67 7.86 -36.39
N ASP A 9 -24.19 8.57 -35.40
CA ASP A 9 -24.05 8.29 -33.98
C ASP A 9 -24.92 7.05 -33.65
N GLN A 10 -24.43 5.87 -34.03
CA GLN A 10 -25.14 4.63 -33.76
C GLN A 10 -25.14 4.38 -32.24
N PRO A 11 -26.30 4.14 -31.63
CA PRO A 11 -26.37 3.85 -30.21
C PRO A 11 -25.61 2.55 -29.91
N VAL A 12 -24.62 2.64 -29.01
CA VAL A 12 -23.92 1.47 -28.49
C VAL A 12 -24.79 0.83 -27.41
N PHE A 13 -25.16 -0.44 -27.64
CA PHE A 13 -25.87 -1.27 -26.68
C PHE A 13 -24.87 -2.17 -25.95
N TYR A 14 -25.04 -2.33 -24.64
CA TYR A 14 -24.26 -3.29 -23.86
C TYR A 14 -25.16 -4.20 -23.07
N VAL A 15 -24.73 -5.44 -22.87
CA VAL A 15 -25.44 -6.47 -22.09
C VAL A 15 -24.65 -6.73 -20.81
N SER A 16 -25.28 -6.57 -19.65
CA SER A 16 -24.68 -6.89 -18.36
C SER A 16 -24.53 -8.42 -18.19
N PRO A 17 -23.63 -8.90 -17.31
CA PRO A 17 -23.59 -10.32 -16.93
C PRO A 17 -24.91 -10.84 -16.35
N ALA A 18 -25.79 -9.95 -15.86
CA ALA A 18 -27.14 -10.26 -15.41
C ALA A 18 -28.19 -10.24 -16.55
N GLY A 19 -27.77 -10.13 -17.81
CA GLY A 19 -28.63 -10.15 -18.99
C GLY A 19 -29.38 -8.85 -19.28
N THR A 20 -29.03 -7.75 -18.60
CA THR A 20 -29.71 -6.45 -18.76
C THR A 20 -29.09 -5.65 -19.90
N VAL A 21 -29.90 -5.12 -20.82
CA VAL A 21 -29.41 -4.27 -21.92
C VAL A 21 -29.47 -2.80 -21.54
N GLY A 22 -28.34 -2.11 -21.60
CA GLY A 22 -28.24 -0.66 -21.42
C GLY A 22 -27.88 0.06 -22.73
N VAL A 23 -28.34 1.31 -22.87
CA VAL A 23 -28.05 2.19 -24.01
C VAL A 23 -27.14 3.31 -23.56
N GLY A 24 -26.03 3.52 -24.26
CA GLY A 24 -25.10 4.61 -23.98
C GLY A 24 -23.74 4.16 -23.46
N LYS A 25 -23.13 4.94 -22.56
CA LYS A 25 -21.77 4.68 -22.06
C LYS A 25 -21.80 3.48 -21.09
N LEU A 26 -20.91 2.51 -21.28
CA LEU A 26 -20.71 1.40 -20.36
C LEU A 26 -20.54 1.93 -18.91
N PRO A 27 -21.20 1.32 -17.91
CA PRO A 27 -21.16 1.78 -16.52
C PRO A 27 -19.87 1.36 -15.80
N TRP A 28 -19.16 0.36 -16.32
CA TRP A 28 -17.76 0.10 -16.02
C TRP A 28 -16.92 0.78 -17.10
N SER A 29 -15.95 1.59 -16.68
CA SER A 29 -14.95 2.38 -17.43
C SER A 29 -15.03 2.38 -18.97
N SER A 30 -14.96 3.57 -19.58
CA SER A 30 -14.82 3.64 -21.04
C SER A 30 -13.50 2.99 -21.48
N LEU A 31 -13.43 2.51 -22.73
CA LEU A 31 -12.19 1.99 -23.32
C LEU A 31 -11.00 2.96 -23.17
N ALA A 32 -11.27 4.27 -23.17
CA ALA A 32 -10.28 5.30 -22.91
C ALA A 32 -9.79 5.30 -21.46
N ASP A 33 -10.70 5.15 -20.50
CA ASP A 33 -10.38 5.02 -19.07
C ASP A 33 -9.58 3.74 -18.80
N ASP A 34 -9.94 2.62 -19.44
CA ASP A 34 -9.20 1.35 -19.34
C ASP A 34 -7.78 1.46 -19.90
N ARG A 35 -7.62 2.12 -21.07
CA ARG A 35 -6.30 2.37 -21.65
C ARG A 35 -5.44 3.24 -20.74
N LEU A 36 -6.05 4.25 -20.12
CA LEU A 36 -5.36 5.16 -19.19
C LEU A 36 -4.98 4.47 -17.89
N ALA A 37 -5.85 3.60 -17.36
CA ALA A 37 -5.57 2.76 -16.19
C ALA A 37 -4.44 1.76 -16.49
N ARG A 38 -4.49 1.09 -17.65
CA ARG A 38 -3.44 0.17 -18.10
C ARG A 38 -2.10 0.88 -18.29
N ALA A 39 -2.09 2.05 -18.92
CA ALA A 39 -0.88 2.84 -19.12
C ALA A 39 -0.25 3.25 -17.78
N LYS A 40 -1.07 3.67 -16.80
CA LYS A 40 -0.60 3.96 -15.43
C LYS A 40 -0.02 2.72 -14.74
N MET A 41 -0.69 1.57 -14.87
CA MET A 41 -0.21 0.31 -14.30
C MET A 41 1.16 -0.08 -14.89
N LEU A 42 1.31 0.00 -16.22
CA LEU A 42 2.57 -0.31 -16.90
C LEU A 42 3.68 0.69 -16.56
N ALA A 43 3.36 1.98 -16.46
CA ALA A 43 4.32 3.00 -16.07
C ALA A 43 4.84 2.77 -14.64
N ASN A 44 3.97 2.38 -13.71
CA ASN A 44 4.37 2.06 -12.34
C ASN A 44 5.16 0.74 -12.22
N ALA A 45 4.98 -0.16 -13.18
CA ALA A 45 5.63 -1.48 -13.20
C ALA A 45 6.94 -1.51 -13.97
N ALA A 46 7.27 -0.44 -14.70
CA ALA A 46 8.51 -0.32 -15.45
C ALA A 46 9.68 -0.07 -14.48
N PRO A 47 10.73 -0.90 -14.50
CA PRO A 47 11.91 -0.65 -13.68
C PRO A 47 12.62 0.63 -14.15
N PRO A 48 13.27 1.37 -13.23
CA PRO A 48 14.12 2.50 -13.58
C PRO A 48 15.17 2.13 -14.62
N ALA A 49 15.56 3.08 -15.47
CA ALA A 49 16.52 2.84 -16.55
C ALA A 49 17.90 2.33 -16.08
N ASP A 50 18.25 2.58 -14.81
CA ASP A 50 19.51 2.14 -14.20
C ASP A 50 19.50 0.66 -13.76
N CYS A 51 18.31 0.05 -13.74
CA CYS A 51 18.14 -1.36 -13.43
C CYS A 51 18.57 -2.26 -14.60
N GLY A 52 19.03 -3.47 -14.28
CA GLY A 52 19.48 -4.44 -15.29
C GLY A 52 18.38 -4.85 -16.29
N PHE A 53 18.78 -5.05 -17.55
CA PHE A 53 17.91 -5.51 -18.64
C PHE A 53 17.19 -6.84 -18.34
N ALA A 54 17.71 -7.63 -17.40
CA ALA A 54 17.13 -8.89 -16.95
C ALA A 54 15.88 -8.70 -16.08
N ILE A 55 15.53 -7.49 -15.65
CA ILE A 55 14.36 -7.21 -14.82
C ILE A 55 13.18 -6.87 -15.74
N PRO A 56 12.22 -7.79 -15.98
CA PRO A 56 11.09 -7.50 -16.85
C PRO A 56 10.08 -6.54 -16.21
N VAL A 57 9.29 -5.87 -17.05
CA VAL A 57 8.11 -5.12 -16.62
C VAL A 57 7.09 -6.11 -16.05
N ALA A 58 6.75 -5.95 -14.78
CA ALA A 58 5.85 -6.85 -14.05
C ALA A 58 4.68 -6.06 -13.45
N PRO A 59 3.52 -5.99 -14.13
CA PRO A 59 2.39 -5.12 -13.75
C PRO A 59 1.93 -5.21 -12.29
N ALA A 60 1.92 -6.43 -11.74
CA ALA A 60 1.48 -6.69 -10.37
C ALA A 60 2.52 -6.34 -9.29
N ARG A 61 3.77 -6.00 -9.67
CA ARG A 61 4.85 -5.72 -8.72
C ARG A 61 4.68 -4.38 -7.99
N GLY A 62 3.99 -3.42 -8.62
CA GLY A 62 3.92 -2.05 -8.12
C GLY A 62 5.22 -1.26 -8.34
N PRO A 63 5.33 -0.07 -7.73
CA PRO A 63 6.47 0.82 -7.91
C PRO A 63 7.76 0.23 -7.34
N VAL A 64 8.86 0.41 -8.07
CA VAL A 64 10.20 -0.07 -7.69
C VAL A 64 11.20 1.09 -7.64
N ALA A 65 12.10 1.03 -6.67
CA ALA A 65 13.25 1.92 -6.52
C ALA A 65 14.54 1.18 -6.87
N VAL A 66 15.53 1.93 -7.35
CA VAL A 66 16.87 1.40 -7.61
C VAL A 66 17.54 1.06 -6.27
N HIS A 67 18.02 -0.17 -6.15
CA HIS A 67 18.89 -0.61 -5.08
C HIS A 67 20.28 -0.90 -5.65
N ARG A 68 21.26 -0.11 -5.25
CA ARG A 68 22.67 -0.31 -5.61
C ARG A 68 23.36 -0.97 -4.41
N PRO A 69 23.54 -2.30 -4.41
CA PRO A 69 24.29 -2.93 -3.34
C PRO A 69 25.74 -2.43 -3.40
N VAL A 70 26.27 -2.00 -2.26
CA VAL A 70 27.68 -1.64 -2.11
C VAL A 70 28.35 -2.84 -1.47
N ILE A 71 29.35 -3.41 -2.14
CA ILE A 71 30.17 -4.47 -1.56
C ILE A 71 31.37 -3.79 -0.93
N ALA A 72 31.55 -4.01 0.37
CA ALA A 72 32.72 -3.55 1.11
C ALA A 72 33.54 -4.78 1.49
N TYR A 73 34.82 -4.80 1.12
CA TYR A 73 35.77 -5.83 1.57
C TYR A 73 36.94 -5.17 2.28
N MET A 74 37.48 -5.89 3.26
CA MET A 74 38.68 -5.47 3.99
C MET A 74 39.89 -5.87 3.14
N THR A 75 40.69 -4.89 2.74
CA THR A 75 41.95 -5.12 2.05
C THR A 75 42.99 -5.70 3.01
N ALA A 76 44.07 -6.27 2.46
CA ALA A 76 45.16 -6.83 3.26
C ALA A 76 45.83 -5.79 4.19
N ASP A 77 45.76 -4.51 3.83
CA ASP A 77 46.29 -3.38 4.59
C ASP A 77 45.31 -2.83 5.64
N GLY A 78 44.12 -3.44 5.76
CA GLY A 78 43.08 -3.05 6.73
C GLY A 78 42.17 -1.92 6.25
N GLU A 79 42.33 -1.41 5.03
CA GLU A 79 41.42 -0.42 4.44
C GLU A 79 40.14 -1.07 3.92
N VAL A 80 39.00 -0.40 4.09
CA VAL A 80 37.72 -0.85 3.54
C VAL A 80 37.59 -0.31 2.11
N GLU A 81 37.77 -1.18 1.12
CA GLU A 81 37.51 -0.82 -0.27
C GLU A 81 36.02 -1.04 -0.57
N ARG A 82 35.39 -0.04 -1.18
CA ARG A 82 33.99 -0.08 -1.61
C ARG A 82 33.96 -0.26 -3.12
N GLN A 83 33.44 -1.37 -3.56
CA GLN A 83 33.17 -1.58 -4.97
C GLN A 83 31.73 -1.17 -5.28
N ASP A 84 31.61 -0.08 -6.04
CA ASP A 84 30.32 0.35 -6.58
C ASP A 84 29.83 -0.63 -7.64
N TYR A 85 28.53 -0.83 -7.65
CA TYR A 85 27.84 -1.70 -8.59
C TYR A 85 27.94 -1.16 -10.04
N ARG A 86 28.08 -2.04 -11.03
CA ARG A 86 28.20 -1.69 -12.46
C ARG A 86 26.99 -0.86 -12.93
N PRO A 87 27.18 0.30 -13.60
CA PRO A 87 26.08 1.08 -14.17
C PRO A 87 25.17 0.25 -15.08
N GLY A 88 23.85 0.45 -14.97
CA GLY A 88 22.86 -0.25 -15.82
C GLY A 88 22.60 -1.72 -15.48
N ALA A 89 23.05 -2.20 -14.31
CA ALA A 89 22.64 -3.52 -13.83
C ALA A 89 22.03 -3.49 -12.40
N ALA A 90 21.70 -2.30 -11.89
CA ALA A 90 21.27 -2.14 -10.50
C ALA A 90 20.05 -3.00 -10.18
N ALA A 91 19.95 -3.46 -8.93
CA ALA A 91 18.80 -4.24 -8.49
C ALA A 91 17.56 -3.33 -8.38
N ALA A 92 16.37 -3.92 -8.56
CA ALA A 92 15.11 -3.25 -8.28
C ALA A 92 14.56 -3.74 -6.93
N ARG A 93 14.18 -2.81 -6.06
CA ARG A 93 13.48 -3.10 -4.79
C ARG A 93 12.08 -2.52 -4.84
N VAL A 94 11.09 -3.26 -4.33
CA VAL A 94 9.72 -2.74 -4.18
C VAL A 94 9.70 -1.59 -3.17
N VAL A 95 9.03 -0.49 -3.53
CA VAL A 95 8.92 0.70 -2.68
C VAL A 95 7.96 0.44 -1.51
N GLY A 96 8.44 0.69 -0.29
CA GLY A 96 7.64 0.55 0.93
C GLY A 96 6.49 1.56 1.00
N PRO A 97 5.46 1.31 1.83
CA PRO A 97 4.28 2.18 1.92
C PRO A 97 4.62 3.59 2.40
N LEU A 98 5.52 3.71 3.38
CA LEU A 98 5.95 5.01 3.90
C LEU A 98 6.93 5.71 2.95
N GLU A 99 7.76 4.96 2.23
CA GLU A 99 8.70 5.50 1.24
C GLU A 99 7.94 6.17 0.08
N GLU A 100 6.84 5.57 -0.37
CA GLU A 100 5.94 6.18 -1.35
C GLU A 100 5.32 7.49 -0.85
N MET A 101 4.90 7.52 0.43
CA MET A 101 4.39 8.73 1.07
C MET A 101 5.45 9.83 1.18
N GLU A 102 6.69 9.47 1.52
CA GLU A 102 7.81 10.40 1.60
C GLU A 102 8.16 10.96 0.23
N LEU A 103 8.25 10.12 -0.81
CA LEU A 103 8.52 10.56 -2.17
C LEU A 103 7.45 11.56 -2.64
N ALA A 104 6.19 11.29 -2.35
CA ALA A 104 5.06 12.18 -2.65
C ALA A 104 5.03 13.46 -1.80
N ALA A 105 5.72 13.48 -0.66
CA ALA A 105 5.88 14.67 0.16
C ALA A 105 7.07 15.52 -0.32
N ARG A 106 8.21 14.87 -0.62
CA ARG A 106 9.43 15.51 -1.13
C ARG A 106 9.18 16.21 -2.46
N SER A 107 8.41 15.60 -3.36
CA SER A 107 7.99 16.24 -4.62
C SER A 107 7.16 17.52 -4.43
N ARG A 108 6.59 17.72 -3.24
CA ARG A 108 5.83 18.92 -2.85
C ARG A 108 6.63 19.85 -1.93
N GLY A 109 7.95 19.67 -1.81
CA GLY A 109 8.81 20.43 -0.91
C GLY A 109 8.54 20.18 0.58
N ASN A 110 7.83 19.10 0.92
CA ASN A 110 7.54 18.76 2.31
C ASN A 110 8.43 17.60 2.77
N GLY A 111 9.14 17.78 3.87
CA GLY A 111 9.77 16.67 4.59
C GLY A 111 8.73 15.88 5.36
N VAL A 112 8.85 14.55 5.35
CA VAL A 112 8.20 13.68 6.33
C VAL A 112 9.31 12.91 7.01
N ALA A 113 9.32 12.92 8.35
CA ALA A 113 10.30 12.20 9.14
C ALA A 113 9.66 10.92 9.67
N PHE A 114 9.58 9.88 8.84
CA PHE A 114 9.45 8.53 9.38
C PHE A 114 10.86 8.02 9.71
N THR A 115 11.00 7.31 10.82
CA THR A 115 12.26 6.70 11.22
C THR A 115 12.48 5.40 10.43
N PRO A 116 13.72 4.89 10.34
CA PRO A 116 13.97 3.58 9.75
C PRO A 116 13.16 2.45 10.39
N SER A 117 12.90 2.52 11.71
CA SER A 117 12.04 1.55 12.39
C SER A 117 10.60 1.60 11.89
N HIS A 118 10.03 2.80 11.67
CA HIS A 118 8.69 2.94 11.08
C HIS A 118 8.62 2.27 9.71
N HIS A 119 9.64 2.47 8.86
CA HIS A 119 9.70 1.83 7.54
C HIS A 119 9.75 0.30 7.66
N ALA A 120 10.60 -0.23 8.52
CA ALA A 120 10.72 -1.67 8.73
C ALA A 120 9.39 -2.28 9.23
N THR A 121 8.78 -1.69 10.25
CA THR A 121 7.50 -2.14 10.82
C THR A 121 6.36 -2.05 9.82
N ALA A 122 6.30 -0.99 9.01
CA ALA A 122 5.26 -0.85 8.00
C ALA A 122 5.39 -1.90 6.89
N CYS A 123 6.62 -2.19 6.44
CA CYS A 123 6.89 -3.26 5.48
C CYS A 123 6.58 -4.65 6.06
N GLU A 124 6.94 -4.92 7.32
CA GLU A 124 6.59 -6.17 8.02
C GLU A 124 5.06 -6.36 8.08
N TYR A 125 4.34 -5.32 8.51
CA TYR A 125 2.88 -5.35 8.61
C TYR A 125 2.22 -5.63 7.26
N GLU A 126 2.63 -4.91 6.21
CA GLU A 126 2.10 -5.11 4.86
C GLU A 126 2.38 -6.51 4.32
N ALA A 127 3.61 -7.00 4.48
CA ALA A 127 3.99 -8.34 4.04
C ALA A 127 3.17 -9.43 4.76
N LEU A 128 3.01 -9.32 6.08
CA LEU A 128 2.18 -10.22 6.86
C LEU A 128 0.71 -10.16 6.46
N TRP A 129 0.16 -8.95 6.25
CA TRP A 129 -1.21 -8.78 5.83
C TRP A 129 -1.47 -9.45 4.47
N HIS A 130 -0.61 -9.23 3.49
CA HIS A 130 -0.73 -9.86 2.18
C HIS A 130 -0.51 -11.38 2.23
N LYS A 131 0.42 -11.86 3.06
CA LYS A 131 0.64 -13.30 3.27
C LYS A 131 -0.61 -13.98 3.83
N VAL A 132 -1.21 -13.41 4.87
CA VAL A 132 -2.38 -13.99 5.56
C VAL A 132 -3.64 -13.87 4.70
N ASN A 133 -3.90 -12.70 4.10
CA ASN A 133 -5.13 -12.46 3.33
C ASN A 133 -5.05 -12.99 1.89
N GLY A 134 -3.85 -13.07 1.31
CA GLY A 134 -3.62 -13.59 -0.04
C GLY A 134 -3.33 -15.09 -0.08
N GLY A 135 -2.93 -15.70 1.04
CA GLY A 135 -2.52 -17.10 1.11
C GLY A 135 -3.61 -18.12 0.81
N GLY A 136 -4.90 -17.74 0.79
CA GLY A 136 -6.01 -18.62 0.40
C GLY A 136 -6.25 -19.83 1.31
N VAL A 137 -5.39 -20.05 2.32
CA VAL A 137 -5.53 -21.14 3.30
C VAL A 137 -6.66 -20.76 4.25
N LYS A 138 -7.89 -21.16 3.91
CA LYS A 138 -8.94 -21.27 4.90
C LYS A 138 -8.51 -22.37 5.85
N CYS A 139 -7.95 -22.01 7.00
CA CYS A 139 -7.69 -22.94 8.10
C CYS A 139 -9.04 -23.36 8.71
N SER A 140 -9.86 -24.05 7.94
CA SER A 140 -11.08 -24.70 8.42
C SER A 140 -10.67 -25.96 9.17
N ASN A 141 -10.74 -25.86 10.50
CA ASN A 141 -10.60 -26.93 11.50
C ASN A 141 -9.18 -27.49 11.72
N LEU A 142 -8.54 -27.02 12.80
CA LEU A 142 -7.22 -27.46 13.29
C LEU A 142 -7.35 -28.43 14.48
N GLU A 143 -8.44 -29.20 14.54
CA GLU A 143 -8.70 -30.22 15.58
C GLU A 143 -8.27 -31.64 15.15
N ALA A 144 -7.63 -31.80 13.99
CA ALA A 144 -7.28 -33.11 13.45
C ALA A 144 -5.76 -33.33 13.35
N SER A 145 -5.30 -34.22 14.24
CA SER A 145 -4.21 -35.18 14.06
C SER A 145 -2.78 -34.74 14.38
N GLY A 146 -2.19 -35.45 15.34
CA GLY A 146 -0.79 -35.32 15.72
C GLY A 146 0.15 -36.14 14.84
N GLY A 147 1.45 -35.86 15.02
CA GLY A 147 2.57 -36.66 14.54
C GLY A 147 3.25 -36.13 13.28
N GLY A 148 4.47 -35.60 13.45
CA GLY A 148 5.41 -35.33 12.34
C GLY A 148 6.26 -34.08 12.56
N GLY A 149 7.51 -34.26 12.99
CA GLY A 149 8.46 -33.19 13.24
C GLY A 149 8.89 -32.47 11.96
N GLY A 150 8.26 -31.34 11.67
CA GLY A 150 8.65 -30.36 10.67
C GLY A 150 7.62 -29.24 10.73
N LEU A 151 8.06 -27.97 10.82
CA LEU A 151 7.13 -26.82 10.79
C LEU A 151 6.33 -26.92 9.50
N SER A 152 5.09 -27.34 9.63
CA SER A 152 4.20 -27.50 8.49
C SER A 152 3.90 -26.10 7.94
N VAL A 153 3.66 -25.99 6.63
CA VAL A 153 3.21 -24.72 6.01
C VAL A 153 2.04 -24.12 6.78
N THR A 154 1.22 -24.98 7.40
CA THR A 154 0.14 -24.63 8.32
C THR A 154 0.61 -23.96 9.61
N ASP A 155 1.66 -24.44 10.26
CA ASP A 155 2.22 -23.81 11.47
C ASP A 155 2.81 -22.44 11.18
N GLU A 156 3.50 -22.30 10.04
CA GLU A 156 4.05 -21.01 9.61
C GLU A 156 2.95 -19.98 9.31
N MET A 157 1.87 -20.41 8.66
CA MET A 157 0.70 -19.55 8.41
C MET A 157 -0.03 -19.19 9.70
N LEU A 158 -0.17 -20.14 10.63
CA LEU A 158 -0.76 -19.88 11.95
C LEU A 158 0.06 -18.85 12.73
N GLY A 159 1.39 -19.00 12.77
CA GLY A 159 2.29 -18.03 13.41
C GLY A 159 2.20 -16.66 12.75
N SER A 160 2.15 -16.60 11.42
CA SER A 160 1.97 -15.35 10.67
C SER A 160 0.63 -14.67 10.99
N ALA A 161 -0.46 -15.44 11.09
CA ALA A 161 -1.78 -14.94 11.45
C ALA A 161 -1.86 -14.46 12.91
N GLN A 162 -1.23 -15.18 13.84
CA GLN A 162 -1.13 -14.76 15.24
C GLN A 162 -0.33 -13.45 15.37
N ARG A 163 0.80 -13.33 14.66
CA ARG A 163 1.60 -12.11 14.62
C ARG A 163 0.81 -10.92 14.08
N LEU A 164 0.07 -11.11 12.98
CA LEU A 164 -0.78 -10.06 12.41
C LEU A 164 -1.87 -9.62 13.40
N ARG A 165 -2.57 -10.57 14.05
CA ARG A 165 -3.58 -10.25 15.08
C ARG A 165 -2.98 -9.44 16.23
N TRP A 166 -1.80 -9.81 16.71
CA TRP A 166 -1.10 -9.06 17.74
C TRP A 166 -0.78 -7.63 17.30
N MET A 167 -0.34 -7.43 16.05
CA MET A 167 -0.11 -6.07 15.51
C MET A 167 -1.41 -5.28 15.42
N ASP A 168 -2.48 -5.89 14.92
CA ASP A 168 -3.81 -5.27 14.81
C ASP A 168 -4.36 -4.85 16.18
N GLU A 169 -4.21 -5.69 17.20
CA GLU A 169 -4.58 -5.37 18.59
C GLU A 169 -3.79 -4.17 19.13
N ARG A 170 -2.47 -4.15 18.92
CA ARG A 170 -1.60 -3.03 19.33
C ARG A 170 -1.93 -1.71 18.64
N ILE A 171 -2.34 -1.78 17.37
CA ILE A 171 -2.81 -0.61 16.62
C ILE A 171 -4.18 -0.16 17.14
N ALA A 172 -5.10 -1.10 17.38
CA ALA A 172 -6.49 -0.82 17.71
C ALA A 172 -6.69 -0.27 19.13
N THR A 173 -5.82 -0.65 20.06
CA THR A 173 -5.98 -0.36 21.50
C THR A 173 -4.89 0.55 22.06
N LEU A 174 -5.27 1.33 23.06
CA LEU A 174 -4.36 2.06 23.94
C LEU A 174 -3.98 1.18 25.13
N ARG A 175 -3.00 1.63 25.93
CA ARG A 175 -2.51 0.87 27.10
C ARG A 175 -3.60 0.62 28.17
N ASP A 176 -4.61 1.47 28.22
CA ASP A 176 -5.78 1.36 29.10
C ASP A 176 -6.89 0.45 28.55
N GLY A 177 -6.68 -0.19 27.38
CA GLY A 177 -7.65 -1.04 26.70
C GLY A 177 -8.70 -0.27 25.89
N SER A 178 -8.68 1.06 25.89
CA SER A 178 -9.60 1.87 25.10
C SER A 178 -9.24 1.85 23.62
N ARG A 179 -10.22 2.09 22.74
CA ARG A 179 -9.99 2.15 21.29
C ARG A 179 -9.15 3.36 20.94
N ARG A 180 -8.09 3.16 20.15
CA ARG A 180 -7.25 4.22 19.61
C ARG A 180 -7.96 4.96 18.49
N ILE A 181 -8.55 6.09 18.83
CA ILE A 181 -9.19 7.01 17.89
C ILE A 181 -8.21 8.12 17.55
N VAL A 182 -7.96 8.34 16.25
CA VAL A 182 -7.03 9.37 15.76
C VAL A 182 -7.75 10.69 15.53
N LEU A 183 -8.97 10.63 15.00
CA LEU A 183 -9.80 11.81 14.75
C LEU A 183 -11.27 11.46 15.04
N ALA A 184 -11.93 12.26 15.87
CA ALA A 184 -13.35 12.09 16.17
C ALA A 184 -14.13 13.40 16.04
N PRO A 185 -15.38 13.33 15.57
CA PRO A 185 -16.31 14.45 15.66
C PRO A 185 -16.69 14.65 17.14
N VAL A 186 -16.19 15.71 17.77
CA VAL A 186 -16.50 16.05 19.17
C VAL A 186 -17.06 17.47 19.30
N GLY A 187 -18.08 17.65 20.13
CA GLY A 187 -18.72 18.94 20.39
C GLY A 187 -19.19 19.65 19.11
N TRP A 188 -18.79 20.91 18.93
CA TRP A 188 -19.12 21.71 17.74
C TRP A 188 -18.57 21.13 16.41
N LEU A 189 -17.61 20.19 16.46
CA LEU A 189 -17.09 19.49 15.29
C LEU A 189 -17.97 18.30 14.86
N ALA A 190 -18.99 17.93 15.64
CA ALA A 190 -19.94 16.87 15.33
C ALA A 190 -20.99 17.31 14.30
N GLN A 191 -20.51 17.72 13.13
CA GLN A 191 -21.37 18.02 12.00
C GLN A 191 -21.91 16.72 11.38
N PRO A 192 -23.15 16.72 10.87
CA PRO A 192 -23.71 15.59 10.14
C PRO A 192 -22.78 15.13 9.01
N GLY A 193 -22.51 13.83 8.95
CA GLY A 193 -21.65 13.23 7.92
C GLY A 193 -20.16 13.11 8.26
N ARG A 194 -19.69 13.67 9.39
CA ARG A 194 -18.32 13.40 9.87
C ARG A 194 -18.27 12.09 10.65
N LEU A 195 -17.39 11.19 10.22
CA LEU A 195 -17.17 9.89 10.86
C LEU A 195 -15.82 9.87 11.58
N SER A 196 -15.73 9.12 12.66
CA SER A 196 -14.45 8.90 13.32
C SER A 196 -13.46 8.17 12.41
N ILE A 197 -12.18 8.45 12.64
CA ILE A 197 -11.03 7.78 12.02
C ILE A 197 -10.25 7.15 13.16
N ASP A 198 -10.27 5.83 13.21
CA ASP A 198 -9.52 5.00 14.13
C ASP A 198 -8.18 4.58 13.54
N ALA A 199 -7.27 4.17 14.42
CA ALA A 199 -5.93 3.75 14.03
C ALA A 199 -5.91 2.56 13.05
N PRO A 200 -6.72 1.48 13.23
CA PRO A 200 -6.76 0.37 12.27
C PRO A 200 -7.17 0.81 10.87
N LEU A 201 -8.20 1.65 10.75
CA LEU A 201 -8.61 2.21 9.47
C LEU A 201 -7.51 3.04 8.83
N LEU A 202 -6.85 3.90 9.61
CA LEU A 202 -5.76 4.74 9.12
C LEU A 202 -4.60 3.90 8.59
N VAL A 203 -4.17 2.89 9.35
CA VAL A 203 -3.10 1.96 8.98
C VAL A 203 -3.49 1.18 7.73
N HIS A 204 -4.66 0.56 7.69
CA HIS A 204 -5.10 -0.20 6.52
C HIS A 204 -5.29 0.68 5.27
N TRP A 205 -5.76 1.92 5.43
CA TRP A 205 -5.93 2.86 4.32
C TRP A 205 -4.60 3.32 3.73
N SER A 206 -3.61 3.58 4.59
CA SER A 206 -2.29 4.08 4.18
C SER A 206 -1.37 2.96 3.73
N LEU A 207 -1.15 1.95 4.58
CA LEU A 207 -0.15 0.90 4.35
C LEU A 207 -0.63 -0.14 3.35
N ILE A 208 -1.87 -0.64 3.47
CA ILE A 208 -2.36 -1.73 2.62
C ILE A 208 -2.98 -1.19 1.34
N ARG A 209 -3.89 -0.21 1.44
CA ARG A 209 -4.57 0.34 0.26
C ARG A 209 -3.72 1.33 -0.54
N ARG A 210 -2.55 1.72 -0.02
CA ARG A 210 -1.65 2.72 -0.64
C ARG A 210 -2.37 4.01 -1.06
N LYS A 211 -3.37 4.45 -0.26
CA LYS A 211 -4.17 5.63 -0.58
C LYS A 211 -3.71 6.85 0.21
N PRO A 212 -3.76 8.06 -0.40
CA PRO A 212 -3.34 9.28 0.28
C PRO A 212 -4.27 9.64 1.44
N LEU A 213 -3.70 10.16 2.53
CA LEU A 213 -4.43 10.57 3.74
C LEU A 213 -5.51 11.63 3.48
N ALA A 214 -5.31 12.50 2.49
CA ALA A 214 -6.31 13.49 2.10
C ALA A 214 -7.62 12.84 1.64
N ARG A 215 -7.53 11.70 0.92
CA ARG A 215 -8.72 10.95 0.47
C ARG A 215 -9.42 10.24 1.62
N LEU A 216 -8.69 9.85 2.66
CA LEU A 216 -9.30 9.29 3.88
C LEU A 216 -10.19 10.33 4.56
N LEU A 217 -9.70 11.56 4.72
CA LEU A 217 -10.47 12.67 5.28
C LEU A 217 -11.76 12.91 4.48
N GLU A 218 -11.63 13.08 3.17
CA GLU A 218 -12.76 13.30 2.27
C GLU A 218 -13.80 12.17 2.37
N SER A 219 -13.34 10.91 2.39
CA SER A 219 -14.22 9.74 2.49
C SER A 219 -14.97 9.64 3.83
N ARG A 220 -14.52 10.38 4.85
CA ARG A 220 -15.09 10.38 6.20
C ARG A 220 -15.75 11.72 6.56
N GLY A 221 -16.02 12.56 5.55
CA GLY A 221 -16.70 13.85 5.71
C GLY A 221 -15.84 14.95 6.31
N TRP A 222 -14.52 14.75 6.41
CA TRP A 222 -13.59 15.75 6.93
C TRP A 222 -13.03 16.62 5.80
N ALA A 223 -12.99 17.93 6.05
CA ALA A 223 -12.31 18.85 5.16
C ALA A 223 -10.79 18.59 5.13
N ARG A 224 -10.19 18.78 3.95
CA ARG A 224 -8.75 18.68 3.72
C ARG A 224 -8.02 19.88 4.34
N GLN A 225 -7.81 19.81 5.65
CA GLN A 225 -7.10 20.83 6.42
C GLN A 225 -5.72 20.31 6.82
N SER A 226 -4.72 21.19 6.80
CA SER A 226 -3.34 20.87 7.20
C SER A 226 -3.26 20.31 8.61
N ARG A 227 -4.09 20.82 9.54
CA ARG A 227 -4.19 20.31 10.92
C ARG A 227 -4.63 18.84 10.96
N HIS A 228 -5.69 18.46 10.23
CA HIS A 228 -6.18 17.07 10.22
C HIS A 228 -5.14 16.14 9.59
N LEU A 229 -4.47 16.59 8.53
CA LEU A 229 -3.38 15.82 7.93
C LEU A 229 -2.21 15.62 8.89
N LYS A 230 -1.84 16.64 9.68
CA LYS A 230 -0.83 16.50 10.74
C LYS A 230 -1.27 15.51 11.81
N THR A 231 -2.52 15.58 12.27
CA THR A 231 -3.09 14.63 13.25
C THR A 231 -3.07 13.20 12.72
N LEU A 232 -3.47 12.98 11.46
CA LEU A 232 -3.40 11.64 10.85
C LEU A 232 -1.96 11.14 10.74
N LYS A 233 -1.00 12.00 10.38
CA LYS A 233 0.42 11.61 10.34
C LYS A 233 0.94 11.21 11.72
N LEU A 234 0.64 11.99 12.75
CA LEU A 234 1.03 11.66 14.13
C LEU A 234 0.34 10.39 14.63
N GLY A 235 -0.93 10.19 14.29
CA GLY A 235 -1.65 8.96 14.60
C GLY A 235 -1.02 7.73 13.94
N LEU A 236 -0.57 7.86 12.70
CA LEU A 236 0.12 6.76 11.99
C LEU A 236 1.47 6.44 12.65
N ILE A 237 2.25 7.46 13.00
CA ILE A 237 3.52 7.29 13.74
C ILE A 237 3.26 6.58 15.07
N ALA A 238 2.32 7.08 15.87
CA ALA A 238 1.97 6.48 17.16
C ALA A 238 1.48 5.02 17.03
N SER A 239 0.78 4.68 15.94
CA SER A 239 0.39 3.29 15.66
C SER A 239 1.58 2.39 15.35
N LEU A 240 2.57 2.88 14.61
CA LEU A 240 3.80 2.12 14.32
C LEU A 240 4.67 1.98 15.57
N ASP A 241 4.79 3.03 16.37
CA ASP A 241 5.48 3.00 17.66
C ASP A 241 4.87 1.95 18.61
N ALA A 242 3.54 1.84 18.64
CA ALA A 242 2.84 0.88 19.48
C ALA A 242 3.12 -0.59 19.11
N ILE A 243 3.40 -0.85 17.82
CA ILE A 243 3.82 -2.17 17.34
C ILE A 243 5.27 -2.44 17.73
N TYR A 244 6.15 -1.45 17.59
CA TYR A 244 7.56 -1.62 17.96
C TYR A 244 7.74 -1.74 19.49
N GLY A 245 6.82 -1.18 20.27
CA GLY A 245 6.84 -1.20 21.74
C GLY A 245 7.40 0.07 22.38
N LEU A 246 7.43 1.19 21.64
CA LEU A 246 7.74 2.53 22.16
C LEU A 246 6.54 3.15 22.90
#